data_AF-A0A537W4F8-F1
#
_entry.id   AF-A0A537W4F8-F1
#
_cell.length_a   1.000
_cell.length_b   1.000
_cell.length_c   1.000
_cell.angle_alpha   90.00
_cell.angle_beta   90.00
_cell.angle_gamma   90.00
#
_symmetry.space_group_name_H-M   'P 1'
#
loop_
_entity.id
_entity.type
_entity.pdbx_description
1 polymer ?
#
loop_
_entity_poly.entity_id
_entity_poly.type
_entity_poly.pdbx_seq_one_letter_code
_entity_poly.pdbx_strand_id
1 'polypeptide(L)'
;MAVGTALWDDLLEGEEVAHVAGVPAAAARTAALPDDLHAGVRDALAAHGLSELYIHQRAVWDAAASGENVVVTTGTASGKSLAFNLPVL
;
A
#
# COMPACT_ATOMS: atom_id res chain seq x y z
N MET A 1 -21.47 28.85 27.68
CA MET A 1 -20.44 27.86 28.06
C MET A 1 -19.70 27.49 26.79
N ALA A 2 -18.39 27.73 26.73
CA ALA A 2 -17.59 27.36 25.57
C ALA A 2 -17.26 25.86 25.69
N VAL A 3 -17.64 25.08 24.68
CA VAL A 3 -17.18 23.69 24.56
C VAL A 3 -15.71 23.78 24.18
N GLY A 4 -14.82 23.42 25.11
CA GLY A 4 -13.40 23.29 24.80
C GLY A 4 -13.22 22.17 23.77
N THR A 5 -12.52 22.46 22.68
CA THR A 5 -12.09 21.45 21.72
C THR A 5 -11.09 20.53 22.42
N ALA A 6 -11.52 19.32 22.77
CA ALA A 6 -10.61 18.26 23.20
C ALA A 6 -9.67 17.90 22.04
N LEU A 7 -8.39 17.67 22.34
CA LEU A 7 -7.46 17.09 21.38
C LEU A 7 -7.78 15.60 21.22
N TRP A 8 -7.36 15.01 20.10
CA TRP A 8 -7.62 13.59 19.82
C TRP A 8 -7.12 12.65 20.92
N ASP A 9 -5.99 12.99 21.55
CA ASP A 9 -5.40 12.19 22.61
C ASP A 9 -6.24 12.23 23.91
N ASP A 10 -6.83 13.38 24.23
CA ASP A 10 -7.69 13.53 25.42
C ASP A 10 -8.92 12.62 25.35
N LEU A 11 -9.40 12.32 24.14
CA LEU A 11 -10.53 11.42 23.91
C LEU A 11 -10.18 9.95 24.18
N LEU A 12 -8.90 9.58 24.13
CA LEU A 12 -8.44 8.21 24.40
C LEU A 12 -8.35 7.91 25.90
N GLU A 13 -8.37 8.94 26.75
CA GLU A 13 -8.27 8.83 28.22
C GLU A 13 -9.63 8.90 28.94
N GLY A 14 -10.74 9.07 28.20
CA GLY A 14 -12.08 9.22 28.77
C GLY A 14 -12.63 7.96 29.45
N GLU A 15 -13.43 8.14 30.51
CA GLU A 15 -13.97 7.05 31.33
C GLU A 15 -14.87 6.05 30.55
N GLU A 16 -15.38 6.45 29.38
CA GLU A 16 -16.22 5.62 28.50
C GLU A 16 -15.42 4.77 27.50
N VAL A 17 -14.08 4.86 27.49
CA VAL A 17 -13.21 4.10 26.58
C VAL A 17 -12.94 2.70 27.14
N ALA A 18 -13.56 1.69 26.54
CA ALA A 18 -13.37 0.30 26.95
C ALA A 18 -12.04 -0.32 26.48
N HIS A 19 -11.44 0.19 25.39
CA HIS A 19 -10.19 -0.34 24.84
C HIS A 19 -9.46 0.68 23.96
N VAL A 20 -8.15 0.76 24.12
CA VAL A 20 -7.24 1.51 23.25
C VAL A 20 -6.15 0.58 22.77
N ALA A 21 -5.90 0.56 21.46
CA ALA A 21 -4.80 -0.16 20.84
C ALA A 21 -4.11 0.69 19.77
N GLY A 22 -2.78 0.68 19.79
CA GLY A 22 -1.96 1.23 18.73
C GLY A 22 -1.58 0.16 17.71
N VAL A 23 -1.49 0.56 16.44
CA VAL A 23 -0.85 -0.25 15.40
C VAL A 23 0.54 0.33 15.16
N PRO A 24 1.62 -0.44 15.35
CA PRO A 24 2.97 0.07 15.13
C PRO A 24 3.20 0.40 13.67
N ALA A 25 4.03 1.41 13.41
CA ALA A 25 4.51 1.69 12.07
C ALA A 25 5.30 0.49 11.53
N ALA A 26 5.10 0.17 10.26
CA ALA A 26 5.80 -0.91 9.59
C ALA A 26 6.61 -0.35 8.41
N ALA A 27 7.85 -0.82 8.28
CA ALA A 27 8.67 -0.51 7.12
C ALA A 27 8.08 -1.16 5.86
N ALA A 28 8.22 -0.47 4.72
CA ALA A 28 7.87 -1.02 3.42
C ALA A 28 8.68 -2.30 3.14
N ARG A 29 7.99 -3.30 2.60
CA ARG A 29 8.64 -4.48 2.01
C ARG A 29 8.58 -4.34 0.50
N THR A 30 9.74 -4.19 -0.13
CA THR A 30 9.88 -3.95 -1.56
C THR A 30 10.53 -5.14 -2.29
N ALA A 31 10.42 -5.13 -3.60
CA ALA A 31 11.05 -6.05 -4.53
C ALA A 31 11.43 -5.30 -5.81
N ALA A 32 12.45 -5.80 -6.52
CA ALA A 32 12.87 -5.23 -7.79
C ALA A 32 11.73 -5.25 -8.82
N LEU A 33 11.71 -4.23 -9.69
CA LEU A 33 10.87 -4.21 -10.88
C LEU A 33 11.11 -5.49 -11.71
N PRO A 34 10.08 -6.08 -12.34
CA PRO A 34 10.26 -7.23 -13.22
C PRO A 34 11.25 -6.97 -14.35
N ASP A 35 12.07 -7.94 -14.72
CA ASP A 35 13.10 -7.77 -15.74
C ASP A 35 12.50 -7.60 -17.14
N ASP A 36 11.37 -8.25 -17.38
CA ASP A 36 10.57 -8.22 -18.60
C ASP A 36 9.61 -7.03 -18.68
N LEU A 37 9.60 -6.15 -17.67
CA LEU A 37 8.80 -4.93 -17.70
C LEU A 37 9.26 -4.02 -18.85
N HIS A 38 8.31 -3.64 -19.72
CA HIS A 38 8.56 -2.79 -20.87
C HIS A 38 9.27 -1.48 -20.48
N ALA A 39 10.30 -1.09 -21.24
CA ALA A 39 11.16 0.05 -20.91
C ALA A 39 10.38 1.36 -20.71
N GLY A 40 9.38 1.64 -21.55
CA GLY A 40 8.55 2.84 -21.41
C GLY A 40 7.74 2.87 -20.10
N VAL A 41 7.32 1.72 -19.58
CA VAL A 41 6.63 1.64 -18.28
C VAL A 41 7.64 1.84 -17.15
N ARG A 42 8.83 1.23 -17.27
CA ARG A 42 9.93 1.43 -16.31
C ARG A 42 10.32 2.90 -16.19
N ASP A 43 10.46 3.60 -17.32
CA ASP A 43 10.82 5.02 -17.36
C ASP A 43 9.71 5.88 -16.74
N ALA A 44 8.45 5.58 -17.03
CA ALA A 44 7.31 6.28 -16.42
C ALA A 44 7.26 6.08 -14.89
N LEU A 45 7.49 4.87 -14.40
CA LEU A 45 7.59 4.60 -12.96
C LEU A 45 8.74 5.39 -12.32
N ALA A 46 9.92 5.38 -12.94
CA ALA A 46 11.07 6.12 -12.45
C ALA A 46 10.81 7.65 -12.41
N ALA A 47 10.12 8.21 -13.42
CA ALA A 47 9.72 9.61 -13.44
C ALA A 47 8.75 9.97 -12.28
N HIS A 48 8.00 8.99 -11.77
CA HIS A 48 7.15 9.12 -10.58
C HIS A 48 7.86 8.76 -9.27
N GLY A 49 9.19 8.56 -9.28
CA GLY A 49 9.98 8.22 -8.10
C GLY A 49 9.82 6.77 -7.64
N LEU A 50 9.33 5.88 -8.50
CA LEU A 50 9.12 4.46 -8.21
C LEU A 50 10.24 3.63 -8.83
N SER A 51 11.23 3.26 -8.02
CA SER A 51 12.35 2.39 -8.42
C SER A 51 12.17 0.91 -8.04
N GLU A 52 11.21 0.61 -7.16
CA GLU A 52 10.89 -0.72 -6.67
C GLU A 52 9.38 -0.90 -6.55
N LEU A 53 8.90 -2.14 -6.56
CA LEU A 53 7.52 -2.49 -6.26
C LEU A 53 7.38 -2.87 -4.79
N TYR A 54 6.20 -2.68 -4.22
CA TYR A 54 5.86 -3.43 -3.01
C TYR A 54 5.78 -4.92 -3.32
N ILE A 55 6.14 -5.78 -2.37
CA ILE A 55 6.14 -7.24 -2.58
C ILE A 55 4.80 -7.80 -3.07
N HIS A 56 3.68 -7.19 -2.69
CA HIS A 56 2.36 -7.65 -3.11
C HIS A 56 2.05 -7.27 -4.58
N GLN A 57 2.61 -6.17 -5.07
CA GLN A 57 2.53 -5.81 -6.49
C GLN A 57 3.38 -6.76 -7.33
N ARG A 58 4.59 -7.08 -6.85
CA ARG A 58 5.46 -8.07 -7.50
C ARG A 58 4.82 -9.47 -7.55
N ALA A 59 4.19 -9.91 -6.46
CA ALA A 59 3.48 -11.18 -6.42
C ALA A 59 2.32 -11.24 -7.42
N VAL A 60 1.59 -10.13 -7.61
CA VAL A 60 0.54 -10.04 -8.63
C VAL A 60 1.11 -10.12 -10.04
N TRP A 61 2.24 -9.44 -10.30
CA TRP A 61 2.94 -9.55 -11.57
C TRP A 61 3.31 -11.00 -11.89
N ASP A 62 4.00 -11.66 -10.96
CA ASP A 62 4.51 -13.02 -11.18
C ASP A 62 3.36 -14.02 -11.43
N ALA A 63 2.25 -13.90 -10.69
CA ALA A 63 1.07 -14.74 -10.89
C ALA A 63 0.29 -14.41 -12.18
N ALA A 64 0.21 -13.14 -12.58
CA ALA A 64 -0.40 -12.78 -13.86
C ALA A 64 0.45 -13.30 -15.04
N ALA A 65 1.77 -13.23 -14.94
CA ALA A 65 2.70 -13.76 -15.93
C ALA A 65 2.61 -15.29 -16.07
N SER A 66 2.22 -16.01 -15.01
CA SER A 66 1.93 -17.45 -15.06
C SER A 66 0.52 -17.80 -15.54
N GLY A 67 -0.31 -16.80 -15.87
CA GLY A 67 -1.69 -17.01 -16.31
C GLY A 67 -2.66 -17.36 -15.19
N GLU A 68 -2.30 -17.08 -13.93
CA GLU A 68 -3.14 -17.35 -12.76
C GLU A 68 -4.13 -16.22 -12.48
N ASN A 69 -5.22 -16.56 -11.78
CA ASN A 69 -6.17 -15.59 -11.27
C ASN A 69 -5.77 -15.18 -9.85
N VAL A 70 -5.77 -13.87 -9.56
CA VAL A 70 -5.29 -13.34 -8.29
C VAL A 70 -6.37 -12.54 -7.57
N VAL A 71 -6.47 -12.73 -6.25
CA VAL A 71 -7.23 -11.85 -5.34
C VAL A 71 -6.25 -11.12 -4.44
N VAL A 72 -6.34 -9.79 -4.39
CA VAL A 72 -5.41 -8.95 -3.61
C VAL A 72 -6.13 -8.33 -2.41
N THR A 73 -5.82 -8.80 -1.21
CA THR A 73 -6.43 -8.33 0.06
C THR A 73 -5.46 -7.43 0.81
N THR A 74 -5.66 -6.12 0.67
CA THR A 74 -4.65 -5.14 1.05
C THR A 74 -5.36 -3.83 1.42
N GLY A 75 -4.81 -3.03 2.34
CA GLY A 75 -5.46 -1.81 2.83
C GLY A 75 -5.63 -0.71 1.77
N THR A 76 -6.32 0.37 2.13
CA THR A 76 -6.40 1.60 1.32
C THR A 76 -5.01 2.24 1.22
N ALA A 77 -4.75 2.95 0.12
CA ALA A 77 -3.47 3.62 -0.17
C ALA A 77 -2.23 2.71 -0.23
N SER A 78 -2.43 1.39 -0.38
CA SER A 78 -1.35 0.40 -0.49
C SER A 78 -0.64 0.36 -1.86
N GLY A 79 -1.18 1.06 -2.87
CA GLY A 79 -0.76 0.89 -4.27
C GLY A 79 -1.39 -0.29 -5.01
N LYS A 80 -2.59 -0.77 -4.60
CA LYS A 80 -3.30 -1.87 -5.28
C LYS A 80 -3.60 -1.61 -6.74
N SER A 81 -3.93 -0.37 -7.11
CA SER A 81 -4.22 0.00 -8.51
C SER A 81 -3.02 -0.29 -9.41
N LEU A 82 -1.80 -0.02 -8.95
CA LEU A 82 -0.59 -0.34 -9.71
C LEU A 82 -0.41 -1.86 -9.86
N ALA A 83 -0.77 -2.65 -8.84
CA ALA A 83 -0.72 -4.12 -8.91
C ALA A 83 -1.59 -4.68 -10.04
N PHE A 84 -2.78 -4.12 -10.27
CA PHE A 84 -3.68 -4.54 -11.35
C PHE A 84 -3.31 -3.96 -12.72
N ASN A 85 -2.76 -2.75 -12.75
CA ASN A 85 -2.43 -2.10 -14.01
C ASN A 85 -1.15 -2.65 -14.65
N LEU A 86 -0.11 -2.92 -13.85
CA LEU A 86 1.19 -3.34 -14.41
C LEU A 86 1.09 -4.55 -15.35
N PRO A 87 0.39 -5.66 -15.01
CA PRO A 87 0.31 -6.81 -15.91
C PRO A 87 -0.47 -6.58 -17.21
N VAL A 88 -1.20 -5.46 -17.32
CA VAL A 88 -2.06 -5.13 -18.46
C VAL A 88 -1.44 -4.08 -19.38
N LEU A 89 -0.50 -3.28 -18.85
CA LEU A 89 0.23 -2.23 -19.56
C LEU A 89 1.41 -2.82 -20.36
#